data_AF-A0A2E1KTB6-F1
#
_entry.id   AF-A0A2E1KTB6-F1
#
_cell.length_a   1.000
_cell.length_b   1.000
_cell.length_c   1.000
_cell.angle_alpha   90.00
_cell.angle_beta   90.00
_cell.angle_gamma   90.00
#
_symmetry.space_group_name_H-M   'P 1'
#
loop_
_entity.id
_entity.type
_entity.pdbx_description
1 polymer ?
#
loop_
_entity_poly.entity_id
_entity_poly.type
_entity_poly.pdbx_seq_one_letter_code
_entity_poly.pdbx_strand_id
1 'polypeptide(L)'
;MSHFVTGTIATLLLLVPGIGLYAFQGQSLTTPKLSAENAKLRDLVLPNPSEASYRTIPWRTSVLQGIVDAQKNDKPIMIYLMNGHPLGCT
;
A
#
# COMPACT_ATOMS: atom_id res chain seq x y z
N MET A 1 47.66 -18.60 1.97
CA MET A 1 46.56 -17.61 1.84
C MET A 1 45.56 -17.92 0.71
N SER A 2 45.88 -18.79 -0.27
CA SER A 2 44.93 -19.18 -1.33
C SER A 2 43.84 -20.18 -0.86
N HIS A 3 44.18 -21.16 -0.01
CA HIS A 3 43.20 -22.16 0.48
C HIS A 3 42.14 -21.62 1.46
N PHE A 4 42.37 -20.45 2.07
CA PHE A 4 41.40 -19.84 2.99
C PHE A 4 40.27 -19.14 2.23
N VAL A 5 40.54 -18.62 1.03
CA VAL A 5 39.55 -17.90 0.21
C VAL A 5 38.61 -18.87 -0.52
N THR A 6 39.12 -20.04 -0.95
CA THR A 6 38.31 -21.05 -1.65
C THR A 6 37.32 -21.75 -0.73
N GLY A 7 37.68 -21.98 0.54
CA GLY A 7 36.81 -22.60 1.53
C GLY A 7 35.60 -21.74 1.92
N THR A 8 35.77 -20.42 1.99
CA THR A 8 34.70 -19.49 2.38
C THR A 8 33.65 -19.31 1.28
N ILE A 9 34.04 -19.38 0.01
CA ILE A 9 33.11 -19.26 -1.14
C ILE A 9 32.25 -20.53 -1.28
N ALA A 10 32.81 -21.72 -1.05
CA ALA A 10 32.07 -22.98 -1.09
C ALA A 10 31.04 -23.10 0.04
N THR A 11 31.35 -22.58 1.23
CA THR A 11 30.42 -22.58 2.37
C THR A 11 29.27 -21.58 2.21
N LEU A 12 29.49 -20.45 1.52
CA LEU A 12 28.41 -19.48 1.25
C LEU A 12 27.37 -20.00 0.25
N LEU A 13 27.77 -20.84 -0.71
CA LEU A 13 26.87 -21.40 -1.73
C LEU A 13 25.99 -22.54 -1.19
N LEU A 14 26.38 -23.20 -0.11
CA LEU A 14 25.60 -24.29 0.50
C LEU A 14 24.56 -23.82 1.54
N LEU A 15 24.56 -22.53 1.91
CA LEU A 15 23.59 -21.94 2.85
C LEU A 15 22.37 -21.31 2.16
N VAL A 16 22.27 -21.36 0.83
CA VAL A 16 21.14 -20.79 0.06
C VAL A 16 20.26 -21.84 -0.65
N PRO A 17 19.81 -22.92 0.03
CA PRO A 17 18.58 -23.60 -0.41
C PRO A 17 17.48 -23.56 0.65
N GLY A 18 17.57 -22.67 1.65
CA GLY A 18 16.56 -22.59 2.72
C GLY A 18 15.44 -21.57 2.53
N ILE A 19 15.69 -20.48 1.80
CA ILE A 19 14.75 -19.35 1.75
C ILE A 19 13.69 -19.52 0.64
N GLY A 20 13.97 -20.33 -0.39
CA GLY A 20 13.05 -20.56 -1.51
C GLY A 20 11.93 -21.60 -1.26
N LEU A 21 12.00 -22.38 -0.16
CA LEU A 21 11.02 -23.44 0.13
C LEU A 21 9.85 -23.00 0.98
N TYR A 22 9.92 -21.82 1.61
CA TYR A 22 8.72 -21.14 2.10
C TYR A 22 8.15 -20.27 0.97
N ALA A 23 7.86 -20.91 -0.16
CA ALA A 23 6.87 -20.34 -1.05
C ALA A 23 5.62 -20.17 -0.19
N PHE A 24 5.32 -18.93 0.19
CA PHE A 24 4.06 -18.57 0.82
C PHE A 24 3.00 -19.15 -0.10
N GLN A 25 2.38 -20.27 0.30
CA GLN A 25 1.17 -20.74 -0.35
C GLN A 25 0.12 -19.70 0.02
N GLY A 26 0.17 -18.57 -0.69
CA GLY A 26 -0.85 -17.55 -0.64
C GLY A 26 -2.10 -18.25 -1.10
N GLN A 27 -2.89 -18.72 -0.15
CA GLN A 27 -4.19 -19.26 -0.42
C GLN A 27 -4.90 -18.21 -1.25
N SER A 28 -5.23 -18.58 -2.50
CA SER A 28 -5.92 -17.67 -3.40
C SER A 28 -7.15 -17.16 -2.65
N LEU A 29 -7.21 -15.85 -2.41
CA LEU A 29 -8.35 -15.25 -1.75
C LEU A 29 -9.54 -15.46 -2.67
N THR A 30 -10.41 -16.41 -2.33
CA THR A 30 -11.66 -16.60 -3.04
C THR A 30 -12.46 -15.31 -2.88
N THR A 31 -12.61 -14.55 -3.96
CA THR A 31 -13.43 -13.34 -3.92
C THR A 31 -14.88 -13.78 -3.66
N PRO A 32 -15.48 -13.41 -2.52
CA PRO A 32 -16.83 -13.83 -2.21
C PRO A 32 -17.79 -13.27 -3.27
N LYS A 33 -18.55 -14.16 -3.92
CA LYS A 33 -19.61 -13.75 -4.83
C LYS A 33 -20.76 -13.16 -4.01
N LEU A 34 -21.04 -11.87 -4.19
CA LEU A 34 -22.16 -11.25 -3.50
C LEU A 34 -23.49 -11.85 -3.97
N SER A 35 -24.40 -12.07 -3.02
CA SER A 35 -25.81 -12.29 -3.33
C SER A 35 -26.43 -11.03 -3.97
N ALA A 36 -27.57 -11.17 -4.64
CA ALA A 36 -28.29 -10.02 -5.20
C ALA A 36 -28.67 -9.00 -4.12
N GLU A 37 -29.04 -9.47 -2.93
CA GLU A 37 -29.35 -8.63 -1.77
C GLU A 37 -28.13 -7.83 -1.30
N ASN A 38 -26.99 -8.50 -1.11
CA ASN A 38 -25.77 -7.82 -0.69
C ASN A 38 -25.25 -6.86 -1.75
N ALA A 39 -25.46 -7.17 -3.04
CA ALA A 39 -25.14 -6.27 -4.13
C ALA A 39 -25.94 -4.97 -4.04
N LYS A 40 -27.26 -5.09 -3.82
CA LYS A 40 -28.16 -3.93 -3.64
C LYS A 40 -27.75 -3.09 -2.43
N LEU A 41 -27.38 -3.71 -1.31
CA LEU A 41 -26.91 -2.99 -0.12
C LEU A 41 -25.58 -2.26 -0.38
N ARG A 42 -24.63 -2.92 -1.04
CA ARG A 42 -23.33 -2.33 -1.38
C ARG A 42 -23.49 -1.10 -2.28
N ASP A 43 -24.44 -1.14 -3.22
CA ASP A 43 -24.71 -0.01 -4.11
C ASP A 43 -25.33 1.20 -3.38
N LEU A 44 -25.92 1.01 -2.19
CA LEU A 44 -26.41 2.10 -1.34
C LEU A 44 -25.31 2.73 -0.46
N VAL A 45 -24.22 2.01 -0.22
CA VAL A 45 -23.12 2.45 0.67
C VAL A 45 -21.97 3.07 -0.11
N LEU A 46 -21.73 2.62 -1.34
CA LEU A 46 -20.66 3.18 -2.15
C LEU A 46 -20.97 4.63 -2.53
N PRO A 47 -20.00 5.54 -2.41
CA PRO A 47 -20.18 6.92 -2.82
C PRO A 47 -20.42 6.97 -4.32
N ASN A 48 -21.35 7.81 -4.75
CA ASN A 48 -21.55 8.11 -6.15
C ASN A 48 -20.36 8.95 -6.69
N PRO A 49 -20.19 9.08 -8.01
CA PRO A 49 -19.04 9.79 -8.58
C PRO A 49 -18.88 11.24 -8.10
N SER A 50 -19.98 11.95 -7.81
CA SER A 50 -19.91 13.33 -7.32
C SER A 50 -19.37 13.41 -5.89
N GLU A 51 -19.77 12.48 -5.02
CA GLU A 51 -19.24 12.32 -3.66
C GLU A 51 -17.77 11.90 -3.64
N ALA A 52 -17.31 11.27 -4.72
CA ALA A 52 -15.93 10.82 -4.93
C ALA A 52 -15.02 11.86 -5.60
N SER A 53 -15.50 13.07 -5.93
CA SER A 53 -14.77 14.06 -6.73
C SER A 53 -13.41 14.47 -6.14
N TYR A 54 -13.26 14.39 -4.81
CA TYR A 54 -11.98 14.66 -4.16
C TYR A 54 -10.84 13.75 -4.66
N ARG A 55 -11.14 12.57 -5.23
CA ARG A 55 -10.14 11.66 -5.80
C ARG A 55 -9.50 12.19 -7.09
N THR A 56 -10.11 13.15 -7.77
CA THR A 56 -9.55 13.73 -9.01
C THR A 56 -8.56 14.85 -8.75
N ILE A 57 -8.46 15.34 -7.51
CA ILE A 57 -7.51 16.37 -7.13
C ILE A 57 -6.11 15.74 -7.11
N PRO A 58 -5.09 16.37 -7.74
CA PRO A 58 -3.72 15.84 -7.75
C PRO A 58 -3.02 16.13 -6.42
N TRP A 59 -3.45 15.43 -5.37
CA TRP A 59 -2.93 15.59 -4.01
C TRP A 59 -1.42 15.38 -3.94
N ARG A 60 -0.74 16.22 -3.16
CA ARG A 60 0.64 15.95 -2.74
C ARG A 60 0.60 14.89 -1.65
N THR A 61 1.48 13.90 -1.75
CA THR A 61 1.65 12.84 -0.72
C THR A 61 2.59 13.27 0.42
N SER A 62 3.28 14.41 0.27
CA SER A 62 4.14 15.00 1.29
C SER A 62 3.60 16.37 1.70
N VAL A 63 3.33 16.55 2.99
CA VAL A 63 2.89 17.82 3.58
C VAL A 63 3.95 18.90 3.36
N LEU A 64 5.23 18.58 3.58
CA LEU A 64 6.34 19.53 3.41
C LEU A 64 6.46 20.01 1.97
N GLN A 65 6.33 19.10 1.00
CA GLN A 65 6.35 19.50 -0.42
C GLN A 65 5.16 20.38 -0.77
N GLY A 66 3.98 20.08 -0.20
CA GLY A 66 2.79 20.92 -0.35
C GLY A 66 3.01 22.35 0.17
N ILE A 67 3.70 22.51 1.30
CA ILE A 67 4.05 23.84 1.86
C ILE A 67 4.98 24.60 0.93
N VAL A 68 6.06 23.96 0.46
CA VAL A 68 7.02 24.58 -0.47
C VAL A 68 6.33 25.03 -1.76
N ASP A 69 5.49 24.17 -2.35
CA ASP A 69 4.76 24.48 -3.57
C ASP A 69 3.77 25.64 -3.38
N ALA A 70 3.05 25.67 -2.25
CA ALA A 70 2.09 26.71 -1.94
C ALA A 70 2.75 28.08 -1.73
N GLN A 71 3.88 28.11 -1.01
CA GLN A 71 4.68 29.33 -0.85
C GLN A 71 5.21 29.84 -2.19
N LYS A 72 5.77 28.94 -3.02
CA LYS A 72 6.31 29.29 -4.34
C LYS A 72 5.25 29.91 -5.26
N ASN A 73 4.00 29.47 -5.15
CA ASN A 73 2.91 29.90 -6.03
C ASN A 73 1.97 30.94 -5.40
N ASP A 74 2.27 31.41 -4.18
CA ASP A 74 1.42 32.32 -3.40
C ASP A 74 -0.05 31.84 -3.29
N LYS A 75 -0.23 30.56 -2.90
CA LYS A 75 -1.56 29.94 -2.76
C LYS A 75 -1.78 29.43 -1.33
N PRO A 76 -3.03 29.44 -0.83
CA PRO A 76 -3.37 28.80 0.43
C PRO A 76 -3.21 27.27 0.35
N ILE A 77 -3.00 26.64 1.51
CA ILE A 77 -2.84 25.19 1.64
C ILE A 77 -4.14 24.58 2.18
N MET A 78 -4.66 23.55 1.49
CA MET A 78 -5.70 22.65 2.01
C MET A 78 -5.01 21.36 2.50
N ILE A 79 -5.09 21.09 3.80
CA ILE A 79 -4.56 19.85 4.38
C ILE A 79 -5.73 18.90 4.61
N TYR A 80 -5.76 17.79 3.88
CA TYR A 80 -6.76 16.74 4.05
C TYR A 80 -6.16 15.59 4.86
N LEU A 81 -6.62 15.43 6.10
CA LEU A 81 -6.18 14.38 7.01
C LEU A 81 -7.38 13.50 7.34
N MET A 82 -7.20 12.19 7.27
CA MET A 82 -8.12 11.27 7.93
C MET A 82 -7.67 11.10 9.38
N ASN A 83 -8.51 11.49 10.34
CA ASN A 83 -8.40 10.99 11.70
C ASN A 83 -8.94 9.56 11.71
N GLY A 84 -8.07 8.58 11.55
CA GLY A 84 -8.47 7.18 11.64
C GLY A 84 -7.28 6.30 11.97
N HIS A 85 -7.36 5.56 13.08
CA HIS A 85 -6.64 4.31 13.19
C HIS A 85 -6.97 3.49 11.92
N PRO A 86 -6.01 2.80 11.27
CA PRO A 86 -6.25 2.09 10.01
C PRO A 86 -7.39 1.05 10.07
N LEU A 87 -7.90 0.73 11.26
CA LEU A 87 -9.03 -0.16 11.53
C LEU A 87 -10.30 0.55 12.04
N GLY A 88 -10.32 1.88 12.15
CA GLY A 88 -11.48 2.62 12.63
C GLY A 88 -11.82 2.44 14.12
N CYS A 89 -10.90 1.92 14.93
CA CYS A 89 -11.09 1.77 16.38
C CYS A 89 -10.83 3.11 17.10
N THR A 90 -11.84 3.96 17.20
CA THR A 90 -11.89 5.08 18.15
C THR A 90 -13.19 5.08 18.90
#